data_AF-A0A8S2FI11-F1
#
_entry.id   AF-A0A8S2FI11-F1
#
_cell.length_a   1.000
_cell.length_b   1.000
_cell.length_c   1.000
_cell.angle_alpha   90.00
_cell.angle_beta   90.00
_cell.angle_gamma   90.00
#
_symmetry.space_group_name_H-M   'P 1'
#
loop_
_entity.id
_entity.type
_entity.pdbx_description
1 polymer ?
#
loop_
_entity_poly.entity_id
_entity_poly.type
_entity_poly.pdbx_seq_one_letter_code
_entity_poly.pdbx_strand_id
1 'polypeptide(L)'
;MPSDIQYGLDIAGRRILFEQDEIKAIKRFDDEPGFRLLGFKEMSCLKPFHYVKPGHFIYPDEKYVEGSSCLFNALLKKCLEKQMFILCQFTARRNTPPRIVALIPQKEEFDVKIPTDKIASNGFHVAYLPYADDIRSLPKVDPPRATQNQVQKFRQVIKALKFKYRPDKFENPTLQTLWRSIEAMALNKDKTDDFVDLTIPVIERMEEKAGDLVQNLKTSIFPPGYTGLNKSAVKRKTATDAANYSKKSKMEEAAEVEDAARNGT
;
A
#
# COMPACT_ATOMS: atom_id res chain seq x y z
N MET A 1 -35.15 21.54 -7.91
CA MET A 1 -34.05 21.69 -6.93
C MET A 1 -32.84 20.81 -7.27
N PRO A 2 -32.92 19.46 -7.46
CA PRO A 2 -31.81 18.69 -8.04
C PRO A 2 -31.67 18.86 -9.56
N SER A 3 -32.77 19.18 -10.25
CA SER A 3 -32.87 19.42 -11.70
C SER A 3 -32.21 20.72 -12.18
N ASP A 4 -31.89 21.63 -11.26
CA ASP A 4 -31.49 23.00 -11.59
C ASP A 4 -29.97 23.17 -11.47
N ILE A 5 -29.24 22.07 -11.20
CA ILE A 5 -27.80 22.03 -10.98
C ILE A 5 -27.17 21.09 -12.01
N GLN A 6 -26.27 21.64 -12.82
CA GLN A 6 -25.47 20.88 -13.79
C GLN A 6 -24.00 20.82 -13.35
N TYR A 7 -23.31 19.78 -13.80
CA TYR A 7 -21.86 19.65 -13.64
C TYR A 7 -21.15 20.18 -14.87
N GLY A 8 -19.97 20.78 -14.69
CA GLY A 8 -19.17 21.32 -15.79
C GLY A 8 -17.71 20.88 -15.70
N LEU A 9 -17.11 20.55 -16.84
CA LEU A 9 -15.69 20.26 -16.98
C LEU A 9 -15.11 21.10 -18.12
N ASP A 10 -14.09 21.92 -17.82
CA ASP A 10 -13.43 22.77 -18.80
C ASP A 10 -12.18 22.08 -19.35
N ILE A 11 -12.15 21.82 -20.67
CA ILE A 11 -11.02 21.18 -21.36
C ILE A 11 -10.67 22.03 -22.60
N ALA A 12 -9.39 22.46 -22.69
CA ALA A 12 -8.87 23.23 -23.83
C ALA A 12 -9.73 24.46 -24.21
N GLY A 13 -10.25 25.17 -23.21
CA GLY A 13 -11.07 26.38 -23.42
C GLY A 13 -12.54 26.10 -23.80
N ARG A 14 -12.98 24.84 -23.80
CA ARG A 14 -14.38 24.45 -24.00
C ARG A 14 -14.98 23.91 -22.71
N ARG A 15 -16.17 24.39 -22.36
CA ARG A 15 -16.94 23.90 -21.22
C ARG A 15 -17.88 22.78 -21.65
N ILE A 16 -17.69 21.60 -21.08
CA ILE A 16 -18.56 20.43 -21.28
C ILE A 16 -19.49 20.35 -20.07
N LEU A 17 -20.79 20.38 -20.32
CA LEU A 17 -21.81 20.28 -19.28
C LEU A 17 -22.34 18.84 -19.20
N PHE A 18 -22.63 18.38 -18.00
CA PHE A 18 -23.19 17.06 -17.73
C PHE A 18 -24.35 17.16 -16.76
N GLU A 19 -25.40 16.40 -17.05
CA GLU A 19 -26.47 16.12 -16.10
C GLU A 19 -26.01 15.12 -15.04
N GLN A 20 -26.68 15.13 -13.88
CA GLN A 20 -26.36 14.21 -12.80
C GLN A 20 -26.50 12.74 -13.24
N ASP A 21 -27.48 12.44 -14.09
CA ASP A 21 -27.73 11.09 -14.59
C ASP A 21 -26.71 10.65 -15.65
N GLU A 22 -26.17 11.58 -16.44
CA GLU A 22 -25.07 11.30 -17.36
C GLU A 22 -23.80 10.91 -16.58
N ILE A 23 -23.48 11.62 -15.48
CA ILE A 23 -22.36 11.25 -14.62
C ILE A 23 -22.53 9.86 -14.01
N LYS A 24 -23.75 9.49 -13.61
CA LYS A 24 -24.04 8.15 -13.09
C LYS A 24 -23.88 7.11 -14.20
N ALA A 25 -24.38 7.40 -15.41
CA ALA A 25 -24.31 6.51 -16.56
C ALA A 25 -22.86 6.24 -17.00
N ILE A 26 -22.00 7.27 -17.02
CA ILE A 26 -20.57 7.12 -17.35
C ILE A 26 -19.85 6.14 -16.39
N LYS A 27 -20.30 6.07 -15.13
CA LYS A 27 -19.71 5.18 -14.11
C LYS A 27 -20.36 3.80 -14.04
N ARG A 28 -21.37 3.52 -14.86
CA ARG A 28 -22.09 2.24 -14.88
C ARG A 28 -21.42 1.29 -15.88
N PHE A 29 -20.86 0.21 -15.35
CA PHE A 29 -20.20 -0.84 -16.15
C PHE A 29 -20.94 -2.17 -16.02
N ASP A 30 -21.22 -2.57 -14.78
CA ASP A 30 -22.01 -3.75 -14.47
C ASP A 30 -23.41 -3.34 -14.00
N ASP A 31 -24.41 -4.15 -14.34
CA ASP A 31 -25.79 -3.94 -13.89
C ASP A 31 -25.96 -4.21 -12.39
N GLU A 32 -25.26 -5.23 -11.87
CA GLU A 32 -25.36 -5.63 -10.47
C GLU A 32 -24.01 -5.58 -9.73
N PRO A 33 -23.99 -5.08 -8.48
CA PRO A 33 -22.82 -5.17 -7.60
C PRO A 33 -22.50 -6.63 -7.26
N GLY A 34 -21.21 -6.92 -7.11
CA GLY A 34 -20.76 -8.23 -6.67
C GLY A 34 -19.40 -8.63 -7.23
N PHE A 35 -19.13 -9.93 -7.15
CA PHE A 35 -17.92 -10.55 -7.69
C PHE A 35 -18.30 -11.34 -8.94
N ARG A 36 -17.67 -11.01 -10.07
CA ARG A 36 -17.69 -11.83 -11.27
C ARG A 36 -16.39 -12.61 -11.36
N LEU A 37 -16.48 -13.93 -11.33
CA LEU A 37 -15.34 -14.83 -11.50
C LEU A 37 -14.76 -14.67 -12.90
N LEU A 38 -13.47 -14.36 -12.98
CA LEU A 38 -12.72 -14.31 -14.25
C LEU A 38 -11.88 -15.57 -14.46
N GLY A 39 -11.37 -16.17 -13.38
CA GLY A 39 -10.60 -17.40 -13.44
C GLY A 39 -9.78 -17.67 -12.19
N PHE A 40 -8.79 -18.55 -12.31
CA PHE A 40 -7.87 -18.93 -11.23
C PHE A 40 -6.43 -18.66 -11.69
N LYS A 41 -5.60 -18.18 -10.78
CA LYS A 41 -4.18 -17.88 -11.07
C LYS A 41 -3.30 -18.30 -9.90
N GLU A 42 -2.06 -18.69 -10.20
CA GLU A 42 -1.11 -19.12 -9.17
C GLU A 42 -0.78 -18.01 -8.17
N MET A 43 -0.57 -18.40 -6.92
CA MET A 43 -0.18 -17.50 -5.84
C MET A 43 1.17 -16.81 -6.08
N SER A 44 2.05 -17.44 -6.86
CA SER A 44 3.36 -16.92 -7.32
C SER A 44 3.25 -15.60 -8.11
N CYS A 45 2.11 -15.38 -8.78
CA CYS A 45 1.85 -14.21 -9.62
C CYS A 45 1.47 -12.98 -8.79
N LEU A 46 0.97 -13.16 -7.56
CA LEU A 46 0.66 -12.04 -6.69
C LEU A 46 1.94 -11.57 -6.01
N LYS A 47 2.25 -10.28 -6.16
CA LYS A 47 3.44 -9.68 -5.56
C LYS A 47 3.05 -8.80 -4.38
N PRO A 48 3.75 -8.87 -3.23
CA PRO A 48 3.43 -8.05 -2.06
C PRO A 48 3.43 -6.54 -2.33
N PHE A 49 4.25 -6.09 -3.28
CA PHE A 49 4.37 -4.69 -3.67
C PHE A 49 3.27 -4.20 -4.63
N HIS A 50 2.36 -5.06 -5.08
CA HIS A 50 1.15 -4.66 -5.83
C HIS A 50 0.00 -4.21 -4.91
N TYR A 51 0.31 -3.80 -3.67
CA TYR A 51 -0.69 -3.29 -2.75
C TYR A 51 -1.22 -1.93 -3.22
N VAL A 52 -2.54 -1.82 -3.38
CA VAL A 52 -3.21 -0.57 -3.78
C VAL A 52 -3.90 0.09 -2.59
N LYS A 53 -4.71 -0.67 -1.85
CA LYS A 53 -5.54 -0.19 -0.75
C LYS A 53 -5.94 -1.34 0.17
N PRO A 54 -6.47 -1.06 1.38
CA PRO A 54 -6.95 -2.09 2.29
C PRO A 54 -7.95 -3.02 1.61
N GLY A 55 -7.77 -4.32 1.86
CA GLY A 55 -8.64 -5.37 1.34
C GLY A 55 -9.93 -5.53 2.12
N HIS A 56 -10.71 -6.52 1.70
CA HIS A 56 -11.87 -7.01 2.44
C HIS A 56 -11.66 -8.48 2.80
N PHE A 57 -12.51 -9.01 3.66
CA PHE A 57 -12.58 -10.43 3.93
C PHE A 57 -13.98 -10.91 3.57
N ILE A 58 -14.07 -11.97 2.76
CA ILE A 58 -15.35 -12.57 2.37
C ILE A 58 -15.58 -13.89 3.07
N TYR A 59 -16.83 -14.08 3.47
CA TYR A 59 -17.36 -15.26 4.13
C TYR A 59 -18.74 -15.58 3.55
N PRO A 60 -19.14 -16.86 3.41
CA PRO A 60 -20.41 -17.23 2.80
C PRO A 60 -21.59 -16.79 3.67
N ASP A 61 -22.69 -16.37 3.02
CA ASP A 61 -23.96 -16.08 3.66
C ASP A 61 -25.03 -17.07 3.19
N GLU A 62 -25.23 -18.13 3.99
CA GLU A 62 -26.21 -19.20 3.72
C GLU A 62 -27.65 -18.70 3.79
N LYS A 63 -27.92 -17.58 4.47
CA LYS A 63 -29.29 -17.06 4.63
C LYS A 63 -29.82 -16.45 3.33
N TYR A 64 -28.92 -15.94 2.49
CA TYR A 64 -29.30 -15.29 1.23
C TYR A 64 -29.41 -16.30 0.09
N VAL A 65 -28.46 -17.24 -0.01
CA VAL A 65 -28.47 -18.31 -1.02
C VAL A 65 -28.04 -19.62 -0.37
N GLU A 66 -28.97 -20.57 -0.28
CA GLU A 66 -28.70 -21.91 0.22
C GLU A 66 -27.69 -22.65 -0.67
N GLY A 67 -26.79 -23.42 -0.05
CA GLY A 67 -25.69 -24.12 -0.69
C GLY A 67 -24.39 -23.30 -0.82
N SER A 68 -24.42 -22.00 -0.52
CA SER A 68 -23.26 -21.11 -0.65
C SER A 68 -22.07 -21.55 0.20
N SER A 69 -22.30 -21.97 1.44
CA SER A 69 -21.26 -22.42 2.36
C SER A 69 -20.58 -23.70 1.86
N CYS A 70 -21.34 -24.60 1.23
CA CYS A 70 -20.79 -25.83 0.65
C CYS A 70 -19.83 -25.50 -0.50
N LEU A 71 -20.29 -24.70 -1.47
CA LEU A 71 -19.50 -24.29 -2.62
C LEU A 71 -18.27 -23.47 -2.19
N PHE A 72 -18.46 -22.52 -1.28
CA PHE A 72 -17.39 -21.66 -0.78
C PHE A 72 -16.29 -22.48 -0.10
N ASN A 73 -16.65 -23.44 0.76
CA ASN A 73 -15.68 -24.31 1.41
C ASN A 73 -14.97 -25.25 0.42
N ALA A 74 -15.67 -25.74 -0.60
CA ALA A 74 -15.05 -26.54 -1.66
C ALA A 74 -14.02 -25.73 -2.45
N LEU A 75 -14.37 -24.49 -2.84
CA LEU A 75 -13.46 -23.55 -3.51
C LEU A 75 -12.26 -23.23 -2.63
N LEU A 76 -12.46 -22.93 -1.35
CA LEU A 76 -11.40 -22.59 -0.41
C LEU A 76 -10.40 -23.74 -0.28
N LYS A 77 -10.89 -24.97 -0.05
CA LYS A 77 -10.04 -26.17 0.05
C LYS A 77 -9.22 -26.38 -1.22
N LYS A 78 -9.85 -26.30 -2.40
CA LYS A 78 -9.16 -26.52 -3.68
C LYS A 78 -8.16 -25.43 -4.02
N CYS A 79 -8.45 -24.17 -3.69
CA CYS A 79 -7.50 -23.06 -3.88
C CYS A 79 -6.27 -23.21 -2.97
N LEU A 80 -6.46 -23.64 -1.72
CA LEU A 80 -5.35 -23.94 -0.79
C LEU A 80 -4.50 -25.12 -1.28
N GLU A 81 -5.12 -26.23 -1.69
CA GLU A 81 -4.43 -27.42 -2.21
C GLU A 81 -3.57 -27.09 -3.43
N LYS A 82 -4.12 -26.29 -4.36
CA LYS A 82 -3.45 -25.97 -5.62
C LYS A 82 -2.57 -24.71 -5.56
N GLN A 83 -2.48 -24.02 -4.43
CA GLN A 83 -1.75 -22.76 -4.29
C GLN A 83 -2.17 -21.71 -5.33
N MET A 84 -3.49 -21.53 -5.51
CA MET A 84 -4.08 -20.58 -6.44
C MET A 84 -4.98 -19.58 -5.73
N PHE A 85 -5.09 -18.38 -6.28
CA PHE A 85 -6.11 -17.40 -5.92
C PHE A 85 -7.15 -17.29 -7.01
N ILE A 86 -8.33 -16.79 -6.65
CA ILE A 86 -9.43 -16.56 -7.59
C ILE A 86 -9.31 -15.13 -8.12
N LEU A 87 -9.24 -14.97 -9.44
CA LEU A 87 -9.27 -13.68 -10.09
C LEU A 87 -10.72 -13.28 -10.34
N CYS A 88 -11.13 -12.13 -9.81
CA CYS A 88 -12.48 -11.62 -9.94
C CYS A 88 -12.50 -10.16 -10.40
N GLN A 89 -13.56 -9.80 -11.12
CA GLN A 89 -13.98 -8.41 -11.26
C GLN A 89 -14.92 -8.10 -10.08
N PHE A 90 -14.64 -7.03 -9.34
CA PHE A 90 -15.40 -6.61 -8.18
C PHE A 90 -16.00 -5.23 -8.40
N THR A 91 -17.32 -5.16 -8.24
CA THR A 91 -18.11 -3.94 -8.31
C THR A 91 -18.83 -3.75 -6.98
N ALA A 92 -18.37 -2.80 -6.17
CA ALA A 92 -18.82 -2.67 -4.77
C ALA A 92 -20.26 -2.16 -4.65
N ARG A 93 -20.69 -1.28 -5.57
CA ARG A 93 -22.04 -0.71 -5.60
C ARG A 93 -22.42 -0.27 -7.02
N ARG A 94 -23.70 -0.03 -7.27
CA ARG A 94 -24.18 0.47 -8.57
C ARG A 94 -23.51 1.80 -8.93
N ASN A 95 -23.28 2.01 -10.22
CA ASN A 95 -22.62 3.20 -10.77
C ASN A 95 -21.20 3.43 -10.19
N THR A 96 -20.46 2.34 -9.94
CA THR A 96 -19.02 2.42 -9.65
C THR A 96 -18.22 1.60 -10.65
N PRO A 97 -17.06 2.12 -11.11
CA PRO A 97 -16.19 1.35 -11.99
C PRO A 97 -15.68 0.06 -11.32
N PRO A 98 -15.62 -1.05 -12.07
CA PRO A 98 -15.15 -2.33 -11.56
C PRO A 98 -13.65 -2.30 -11.27
N ARG A 99 -13.24 -3.07 -10.26
CA ARG A 99 -11.83 -3.30 -9.94
C ARG A 99 -11.49 -4.77 -10.08
N ILE A 100 -10.32 -5.08 -10.61
CA ILE A 100 -9.80 -6.44 -10.59
C ILE A 100 -9.28 -6.73 -9.18
N VAL A 101 -9.71 -7.85 -8.62
CA VAL A 101 -9.32 -8.30 -7.29
C VAL A 101 -8.86 -9.76 -7.32
N ALA A 102 -7.96 -10.10 -6.42
CA ALA A 102 -7.55 -11.46 -6.11
C ALA A 102 -8.24 -11.89 -4.81
N LEU A 103 -9.02 -12.97 -4.86
CA LEU A 103 -9.52 -13.66 -3.66
C LEU A 103 -8.47 -14.67 -3.22
N ILE A 104 -7.69 -14.28 -2.21
CA ILE A 104 -6.59 -15.07 -1.67
C ILE A 104 -7.18 -16.04 -0.63
N PRO A 105 -7.02 -17.36 -0.81
CA PRO A 105 -7.55 -18.32 0.15
C PRO A 105 -6.80 -18.22 1.48
N GLN A 106 -7.54 -18.12 2.59
CA GLN A 106 -6.99 -18.06 3.95
C GLN A 106 -7.48 -19.27 4.76
N LYS A 107 -6.53 -19.98 5.36
CA LYS A 107 -6.80 -21.08 6.29
C LYS A 107 -7.10 -20.52 7.68
N GLU A 108 -7.94 -21.22 8.43
CA GLU A 108 -8.15 -20.92 9.84
C GLU A 108 -6.88 -21.19 10.66
N GLU A 109 -6.50 -20.23 11.50
CA GLU A 109 -5.36 -20.33 12.42
C GLU A 109 -5.78 -19.86 13.82
N PHE A 110 -5.39 -20.63 14.83
CA PHE A 110 -5.64 -20.36 16.26
C PHE A 110 -4.34 -19.93 16.96
N ASP A 111 -4.46 -19.13 18.02
CA ASP A 111 -3.30 -18.76 18.84
C ASP A 111 -2.78 -19.99 19.58
N VAL A 112 -1.46 -20.20 19.47
CA VAL A 112 -0.74 -21.29 20.14
C VAL A 112 -0.86 -21.16 21.66
N LYS A 113 -1.01 -19.94 22.18
CA LYS A 113 -1.10 -19.68 23.63
C LYS A 113 -2.51 -19.76 24.18
N ILE A 114 -3.51 -19.40 23.37
CA ILE A 114 -4.91 -19.36 23.76
C ILE A 114 -5.70 -20.09 22.66
N PRO A 115 -5.97 -21.40 22.82
CA PRO A 115 -6.57 -22.22 21.77
C PRO A 115 -7.96 -21.76 21.31
N THR A 116 -8.65 -20.94 22.10
CA THR A 116 -9.95 -20.35 21.77
C THR A 116 -9.85 -19.09 20.91
N ASP A 117 -8.68 -18.43 20.87
CA ASP A 117 -8.50 -17.19 20.14
C ASP A 117 -8.10 -17.47 18.69
N LYS A 118 -8.97 -17.06 17.76
CA LYS A 118 -8.70 -17.17 16.33
C LYS A 118 -7.76 -16.04 15.90
N ILE A 119 -6.58 -16.40 15.37
CA ILE A 119 -5.65 -15.46 14.73
C ILE A 119 -6.13 -15.11 13.31
N ALA A 120 -6.59 -16.11 12.56
CA ALA A 120 -7.07 -15.94 11.21
C ALA A 120 -8.33 -16.79 11.00
N SER A 121 -9.37 -16.20 10.42
CA SER A 121 -10.60 -16.91 10.05
C SER A 121 -10.41 -17.64 8.71
N ASN A 122 -11.14 -18.74 8.48
CA ASN A 122 -11.23 -19.36 7.17
C ASN A 122 -12.04 -18.48 6.21
N GLY A 123 -11.55 -18.28 4.98
CA GLY A 123 -12.27 -17.48 3.99
C GLY A 123 -11.37 -17.02 2.87
N PHE A 124 -11.76 -15.95 2.18
CA PHE A 124 -10.87 -15.31 1.21
C PHE A 124 -10.61 -13.86 1.58
N HIS A 125 -9.33 -13.48 1.51
CA HIS A 125 -8.92 -12.09 1.57
C HIS A 125 -8.98 -11.47 0.18
N VAL A 126 -9.74 -10.38 0.04
CA VAL A 126 -9.89 -9.62 -1.20
C VAL A 126 -8.74 -8.63 -1.32
N ALA A 127 -7.76 -8.93 -2.17
CA ALA A 127 -6.67 -8.02 -2.50
C ALA A 127 -6.98 -7.27 -3.81
N TYR A 128 -6.96 -5.95 -3.78
CA TYR A 128 -7.12 -5.11 -4.97
C TYR A 128 -5.86 -5.16 -5.82
N LEU A 129 -6.01 -5.45 -7.12
CA LEU A 129 -4.90 -5.43 -8.06
C LEU A 129 -4.79 -4.05 -8.71
N PRO A 130 -3.56 -3.53 -8.91
CA PRO A 130 -3.34 -2.27 -9.60
C PRO A 130 -3.71 -2.39 -11.07
N TYR A 131 -4.34 -1.35 -11.62
CA TYR A 131 -4.36 -1.13 -13.07
C TYR A 131 -3.02 -0.53 -13.51
N ALA A 132 -2.81 -0.44 -14.83
CA ALA A 132 -1.62 0.17 -15.40
C ALA A 132 -1.39 1.60 -14.86
N ASP A 133 -2.46 2.38 -14.69
CA ASP A 133 -2.41 3.76 -14.17
C ASP A 133 -1.94 3.86 -12.72
N ASP A 134 -2.08 2.78 -11.94
CA ASP A 134 -1.65 2.73 -10.54
C ASP A 134 -0.13 2.45 -10.41
N ILE A 135 0.50 1.95 -11.48
CA ILE A 135 1.92 1.58 -11.49
C ILE A 135 2.78 2.78 -11.91
N ARG A 136 3.74 3.15 -11.06
CA ARG A 136 4.65 4.28 -11.32
C ARG A 136 5.99 3.76 -11.86
N SER A 137 6.39 4.25 -13.04
CA SER A 137 7.72 4.01 -13.59
C SER A 137 8.77 4.78 -12.79
N LEU A 138 9.77 4.07 -12.28
CA LEU A 138 10.92 4.67 -11.62
C LEU A 138 12.08 4.79 -12.62
N PRO A 139 12.93 5.83 -12.51
CA PRO A 139 14.15 5.90 -13.32
C PRO A 139 15.03 4.68 -13.04
N LYS A 140 15.61 4.11 -14.09
CA LYS A 140 16.56 3.00 -13.94
C LYS A 140 17.83 3.57 -13.32
N VAL A 141 18.11 3.14 -12.10
CA VAL A 141 19.38 3.38 -11.42
C VAL A 141 20.09 2.05 -11.36
N ASP A 142 21.35 1.99 -11.76
CA ASP A 142 22.20 0.81 -11.54
C ASP A 142 22.79 0.89 -10.13
N PRO A 143 22.24 0.16 -9.13
CA PRO A 143 22.73 0.28 -7.78
C PRO A 143 24.09 -0.42 -7.64
N PRO A 144 25.04 0.16 -6.88
CA PRO A 144 26.27 -0.54 -6.57
C PRO A 144 25.96 -1.80 -5.77
N ARG A 145 26.55 -2.93 -6.18
CA ARG A 145 26.33 -4.21 -5.50
C ARG A 145 27.22 -4.31 -4.26
N ALA A 146 26.62 -4.62 -3.11
CA ALA A 146 27.36 -4.84 -1.88
C ALA A 146 28.26 -6.09 -1.98
N THR A 147 29.42 -6.03 -1.33
CA THR A 147 30.33 -7.18 -1.20
C THR A 147 29.77 -8.22 -0.23
N GLN A 148 30.17 -9.49 -0.38
CA GLN A 148 29.70 -10.58 0.49
C GLN A 148 30.00 -10.33 1.98
N ASN A 149 31.15 -9.68 2.28
CA ASN A 149 31.52 -9.30 3.65
C ASN A 149 30.54 -8.26 4.22
N GLN A 150 30.18 -7.23 3.46
CA GLN A 150 29.18 -6.23 3.88
C GLN A 150 27.81 -6.88 4.13
N VAL A 151 27.39 -7.80 3.26
CA VAL A 151 26.13 -8.55 3.43
C VAL A 151 26.14 -9.39 4.71
N GLN A 152 27.26 -10.05 5.03
CA GLN A 152 27.40 -10.84 6.26
C GLN A 152 27.32 -9.96 7.52
N LYS A 153 28.03 -8.83 7.55
CA LYS A 153 27.96 -7.86 8.66
C LYS A 153 26.53 -7.33 8.84
N PHE A 154 25.85 -7.00 7.75
CA PHE A 154 24.45 -6.55 7.79
C PHE A 154 23.50 -7.63 8.33
N ARG A 155 23.73 -8.90 7.96
CA ARG A 155 22.96 -10.04 8.49
C ARG A 155 23.12 -10.21 10.00
N GLN A 156 24.31 -9.95 10.54
CA GLN A 156 24.56 -9.98 11.99
C GLN A 156 23.74 -8.90 12.71
N VAL A 157 23.74 -7.67 12.18
CA VAL A 157 22.92 -6.56 12.71
C VAL A 157 21.42 -6.90 12.68
N ILE A 158 20.91 -7.40 11.54
CA ILE A 158 19.50 -7.82 11.43
C ILE A 158 19.16 -8.90 12.47
N LYS A 159 20.07 -9.85 12.70
CA LYS A 159 19.86 -10.92 13.69
C LYS A 159 19.81 -10.37 15.12
N ALA A 160 20.68 -9.43 15.47
CA ALA A 160 20.72 -8.80 16.79
C ALA A 160 19.45 -7.96 17.08
N LEU A 161 18.91 -7.28 16.06
CA LEU A 161 17.73 -6.43 16.18
C LEU A 161 16.40 -7.15 15.85
N LYS A 162 16.43 -8.46 15.62
CA LYS A 162 15.24 -9.23 15.28
C LYS A 162 14.28 -9.30 16.47
N PHE A 163 13.02 -8.94 16.25
CA PHE A 163 11.93 -9.14 17.21
C PHE A 163 10.69 -9.74 16.54
N LYS A 164 9.78 -10.28 17.36
CA LYS A 164 8.49 -10.81 16.87
C LYS A 164 7.49 -9.66 16.71
N TYR A 165 7.25 -9.25 15.47
CA TYR A 165 6.23 -8.27 15.13
C TYR A 165 4.82 -8.82 15.39
N ARG A 166 3.96 -7.99 15.98
CA ARG A 166 2.51 -8.19 16.00
C ARG A 166 1.85 -6.82 15.77
N PRO A 167 0.76 -6.75 15.00
CA PRO A 167 0.11 -5.49 14.67
C PRO A 167 -0.60 -4.84 15.87
N ASP A 168 -1.03 -5.64 16.84
CA ASP A 168 -1.73 -5.21 18.08
C ASP A 168 -0.83 -4.47 19.08
N LYS A 169 0.50 -4.54 18.92
CA LYS A 169 1.46 -3.93 19.85
C LYS A 169 1.69 -2.43 19.64
N PHE A 170 1.19 -1.88 18.55
CA PHE A 170 1.43 -0.49 18.18
C PHE A 170 0.11 0.25 18.12
N GLU A 171 -0.09 1.14 19.08
CA GLU A 171 -1.24 2.04 19.11
C GLU A 171 -0.99 3.27 18.25
N ASN A 172 -2.06 3.92 17.78
CA ASN A 172 -1.95 5.18 17.06
C ASN A 172 -1.72 6.34 18.06
N PRO A 173 -0.54 6.98 18.11
CA PRO A 173 -0.22 8.00 19.11
C PRO A 173 -1.12 9.23 19.00
N THR A 174 -1.55 9.62 17.80
CA THR A 174 -2.46 10.75 17.59
C THR A 174 -3.83 10.49 18.19
N LEU A 175 -4.39 9.29 17.97
CA LEU A 175 -5.68 8.90 18.57
C LEU A 175 -5.56 8.78 20.10
N GLN A 176 -4.46 8.21 20.58
CA GLN A 176 -4.20 8.08 22.01
C GLN A 176 -4.10 9.45 22.72
N THR A 177 -3.45 10.42 22.09
CA THR A 177 -3.38 11.80 22.59
C THR A 177 -4.76 12.45 22.61
N LEU A 178 -5.54 12.29 21.53
CA LEU A 178 -6.89 12.84 21.41
C LEU A 178 -7.80 12.33 22.53
N TRP A 179 -7.89 11.01 22.71
CA TRP A 179 -8.78 10.41 23.71
C TRP A 179 -8.40 10.78 25.14
N ARG A 180 -7.10 10.80 25.47
CA ARG A 180 -6.63 11.27 26.79
C ARG A 180 -6.95 12.74 27.03
N SER A 181 -6.90 13.57 26.00
CA SER A 181 -7.27 14.99 26.09
C SER A 181 -8.77 15.17 26.36
N ILE A 182 -9.61 14.39 25.67
CA ILE A 182 -11.06 14.39 25.88
C ILE A 182 -11.39 13.90 27.30
N GLU A 183 -10.72 12.84 27.75
CA GLU A 183 -10.89 12.30 29.10
C GLU A 183 -10.50 13.31 30.18
N ALA A 184 -9.36 13.99 30.02
CA ALA A 184 -8.93 15.03 30.94
C ALA A 184 -9.96 16.18 31.01
N MET A 185 -10.48 16.60 29.86
CA MET A 185 -11.52 17.63 29.81
C MET A 185 -12.83 17.16 30.47
N ALA A 186 -13.27 15.93 30.20
CA ALA A 186 -14.50 15.38 30.78
C ALA A 186 -14.42 15.21 32.30
N LEU A 187 -13.23 14.88 32.82
CA LEU A 187 -12.97 14.70 34.25
C LEU A 187 -12.51 15.99 34.94
N ASN A 188 -12.46 17.13 34.24
CA ASN A 188 -11.90 18.40 34.72
C ASN A 188 -10.48 18.25 35.33
N LYS A 189 -9.63 17.44 34.69
CA LYS A 189 -8.20 17.35 35.03
C LYS A 189 -7.45 18.51 34.38
N ASP A 190 -6.55 19.16 35.13
CA ASP A 190 -5.71 20.25 34.62
C ASP A 190 -4.66 19.79 33.60
N LYS A 191 -4.31 18.50 33.61
CA LYS A 191 -3.30 17.90 32.74
C LYS A 191 -3.80 16.59 32.16
N THR A 192 -3.39 16.33 30.93
CA THR A 192 -3.56 15.03 30.27
C THR A 192 -2.59 14.02 30.86
N ASP A 193 -3.03 12.78 30.99
CA ASP A 193 -2.15 11.69 31.43
C ASP A 193 -1.05 11.47 30.37
N ASP A 194 0.19 11.26 30.83
CA ASP A 194 1.32 10.97 29.96
C ASP A 194 1.13 9.61 29.27
N PHE A 195 1.55 9.51 28.02
CA PHE A 195 1.56 8.24 27.29
C PHE A 195 2.92 8.02 26.63
N VAL A 196 3.31 6.75 26.53
CA VAL A 196 4.56 6.34 25.88
C VAL A 196 4.25 5.95 24.44
N ASP A 197 4.83 6.66 23.48
CA ASP A 197 4.72 6.33 22.06
C ASP A 197 5.57 5.10 21.72
N LEU A 198 4.89 3.97 21.52
CA LEU A 198 5.52 2.69 21.18
C LEU A 198 6.02 2.62 19.72
N THR A 199 5.69 3.61 18.89
CA THR A 199 6.16 3.67 17.49
C THR A 199 7.58 4.22 17.38
N ILE A 200 8.07 4.88 18.44
CA ILE A 200 9.43 5.41 18.50
C ILE A 200 10.42 4.27 18.78
N PRO A 201 11.51 4.12 17.99
CA PRO A 201 12.53 3.12 18.25
C PRO A 201 13.22 3.35 19.60
N VAL A 202 13.39 2.28 20.39
CA VAL A 202 14.10 2.35 21.67
C VAL A 202 15.61 2.33 21.43
N ILE A 203 16.18 3.51 21.16
CA ILE A 203 17.58 3.69 20.71
C ILE A 203 18.57 3.05 21.69
N GLU A 204 18.41 3.27 23.00
CA GLU A 204 19.31 2.75 24.03
C GLU A 204 19.45 1.21 23.97
N ARG A 205 18.31 0.50 23.87
CA ARG A 205 18.29 -0.96 23.74
C ARG A 205 18.86 -1.44 22.41
N MET A 206 18.74 -0.64 21.35
CA MET A 206 19.31 -0.97 20.05
C MET A 206 20.85 -0.82 20.08
N GLU A 207 21.36 0.23 20.72
CA GLU A 207 22.79 0.47 20.88
C GLU A 207 23.43 -0.60 21.77
N GLU A 208 22.79 -0.97 22.87
CA GLU A 208 23.26 -2.05 23.75
C GLU A 208 23.38 -3.40 23.00
N LYS A 209 22.43 -3.70 22.11
CA LYS A 209 22.39 -4.99 21.39
C LYS A 209 23.25 -5.04 20.14
N ALA A 210 23.40 -3.90 19.45
CA ALA A 210 23.95 -3.88 18.10
C ALA A 210 24.94 -2.73 17.85
N GLY A 211 25.29 -1.92 18.85
CA GLY A 211 26.17 -0.76 18.71
C GLY A 211 27.49 -1.13 18.04
N ASP A 212 28.23 -2.09 18.60
CA ASP A 212 29.52 -2.54 18.05
C ASP A 212 29.39 -3.10 16.62
N LEU A 213 28.32 -3.86 16.35
CA LEU A 213 28.05 -4.42 15.03
C LEU A 213 27.76 -3.32 14.00
N VAL A 214 27.04 -2.28 14.40
CA VAL A 214 26.72 -1.11 13.58
C VAL A 214 27.99 -0.29 13.31
N GLN A 215 28.87 -0.12 14.30
CA GLN A 215 30.16 0.56 14.08
C GLN A 215 31.06 -0.21 13.10
N ASN A 216 31.16 -1.53 13.28
CA ASN A 216 31.90 -2.41 12.37
C ASN A 216 31.33 -2.43 10.94
N LEU A 217 30.02 -2.25 10.80
CA LEU A 217 29.35 -2.08 9.52
C LEU A 217 29.68 -0.71 8.90
N LYS A 218 29.61 0.37 9.68
CA LYS A 218 29.91 1.74 9.22
C LYS A 218 31.32 1.83 8.64
N THR A 219 32.32 1.32 9.34
CA THR A 219 33.73 1.28 8.88
C THR A 219 33.90 0.48 7.58
N SER A 220 33.01 -0.48 7.31
CA SER A 220 33.07 -1.34 6.12
C SER A 220 32.42 -0.75 4.87
N ILE A 221 31.57 0.27 5.03
CA ILE A 221 30.76 0.86 3.96
C ILE A 221 31.22 2.27 3.66
N PHE A 222 31.45 3.07 4.70
CA PHE A 222 31.73 4.49 4.56
C PHE A 222 33.24 4.75 4.57
N PRO A 223 33.78 5.47 3.57
CA PRO A 223 35.15 5.95 3.60
C PRO A 223 35.43 6.86 4.81
N PRO A 224 36.68 6.93 5.29
CA PRO A 224 37.05 7.88 6.35
C PRO A 224 36.78 9.32 5.87
N GLY A 225 36.02 10.09 6.66
CA GLY A 225 35.60 11.46 6.32
C GLY A 225 34.28 11.58 5.56
N TYR A 226 33.52 10.49 5.40
CA TYR A 226 32.18 10.54 4.80
C TYR A 226 31.20 11.39 5.64
N THR A 227 30.90 12.60 5.19
CA THR A 227 29.97 13.53 5.85
C THR A 227 28.50 13.34 5.44
N GLY A 228 28.21 12.40 4.55
CA GLY A 228 26.86 12.16 4.02
C GLY A 228 25.84 11.72 5.07
N LEU A 229 26.28 11.24 6.24
CA LEU A 229 25.42 10.88 7.38
C LEU A 229 24.96 12.10 8.19
N ASN A 230 25.71 13.21 8.17
CA ASN A 230 25.46 14.41 8.97
C ASN A 230 24.79 15.53 8.18
N LYS A 231 24.46 15.33 6.89
CA LYS A 231 23.63 16.25 6.11
C LYS A 231 22.14 16.06 6.46
N SER A 232 21.80 16.19 7.74
CA SER A 232 20.41 16.25 8.17
C SER A 232 19.77 17.55 7.68
N ALA A 233 18.73 17.39 6.85
CA ALA A 233 17.63 18.33 6.65
C ALA A 233 17.99 19.83 6.51
N VAL A 234 18.45 20.24 5.33
CA VAL A 234 18.19 21.62 4.89
C VAL A 234 16.66 21.75 4.80
N LYS A 235 16.05 22.39 5.79
CA LYS A 235 14.66 22.84 5.75
C LYS A 235 14.42 23.54 4.42
N ARG A 236 13.59 22.96 3.55
CA ARG A 236 13.04 23.69 2.40
C ARG A 236 12.32 24.91 2.96
N LYS A 237 12.89 26.10 2.76
CA LYS A 237 12.13 27.34 2.85
C LYS A 237 11.08 27.29 1.74
N THR A 238 9.83 27.41 2.10
CA THR A 238 8.73 27.70 1.19
C THR A 238 8.99 29.07 0.56
N ALA A 239 9.23 29.11 -0.74
CA ALA A 239 9.22 30.34 -1.51
C ALA A 239 7.84 30.48 -2.17
N THR A 240 7.10 31.46 -1.68
CA THR A 240 5.92 32.04 -2.30
C THR A 240 6.30 32.77 -3.59
N ASP A 241 5.46 32.57 -4.60
CA ASP A 241 5.13 33.41 -5.76
C ASP A 241 6.12 33.67 -6.92
N ALA A 242 5.62 33.21 -8.09
CA ALA A 242 5.46 33.91 -9.37
C ALA A 242 6.66 34.15 -10.31
N ALA A 243 6.54 33.50 -11.48
CA ALA A 243 6.82 33.96 -12.85
C ALA A 243 8.27 34.27 -13.28
N ASN A 244 8.83 33.39 -14.12
CA ASN A 244 9.11 33.69 -15.55
C ASN A 244 9.88 32.52 -16.22
N TYR A 245 9.21 31.79 -17.10
CA TYR A 245 9.84 30.83 -18.02
C TYR A 245 10.05 31.49 -19.38
N SER A 246 11.30 31.85 -19.69
CA SER A 246 11.75 32.22 -21.04
C SER A 246 12.48 31.05 -21.70
N LYS A 247 11.88 30.58 -22.80
CA LYS A 247 12.40 29.79 -23.94
C LYS A 247 13.93 29.62 -24.06
N LYS A 248 14.36 28.36 -24.22
CA LYS A 248 15.50 27.84 -25.02
C LYS A 248 15.19 26.38 -25.34
N SER A 249 14.60 25.98 -26.47
CA SER A 249 15.09 25.85 -27.86
C SER A 249 16.12 24.73 -28.11
N LYS A 250 15.62 23.64 -28.72
CA LYS A 250 16.20 22.78 -29.78
C LYS A 250 17.61 22.19 -29.58
N MET A 251 17.66 20.91 -29.15
CA MET A 251 18.75 19.98 -29.50
C MET A 251 18.40 18.47 -29.41
N GLU A 252 17.14 18.09 -29.12
CA GLU A 252 16.73 16.67 -29.01
C GLU A 252 16.20 16.06 -30.33
N GLU A 253 15.77 16.89 -31.28
CA GLU A 253 15.10 16.45 -32.52
C GLU A 253 16.05 15.75 -33.52
N ALA A 254 17.37 15.79 -33.30
CA ALA A 254 18.35 15.13 -34.18
C ALA A 254 18.63 13.66 -33.79
N ALA A 255 18.42 13.28 -32.52
CA ALA A 255 18.70 11.93 -32.06
C ALA A 255 17.55 10.96 -32.39
N GLU A 256 16.30 11.44 -32.40
CA GLU A 256 15.13 10.62 -32.72
C GLU A 256 15.04 10.23 -34.21
N VAL A 257 15.63 11.02 -35.12
CA VAL A 257 15.60 10.75 -36.56
C VAL A 257 16.61 9.66 -36.96
N GLU A 258 17.77 9.56 -36.29
CA GLU A 258 18.73 8.48 -36.55
C GLU A 258 18.27 7.13 -35.97
N ASP A 259 17.57 7.13 -34.82
CA ASP A 259 17.06 5.90 -34.21
C ASP A 259 15.80 5.37 -34.92
N ALA A 260 14.98 6.24 -35.53
CA ALA A 260 13.88 5.83 -36.42
C ALA A 260 14.40 5.17 -37.71
N ALA A 261 15.48 5.72 -38.29
CA ALA A 261 16.11 5.18 -39.50
C ALA A 261 16.75 3.78 -39.28
N ARG A 262 17.20 3.47 -38.06
CA ARG A 262 17.73 2.13 -37.70
C ARG A 262 16.64 1.11 -37.40
N ASN A 263 15.46 1.54 -36.98
CA ASN A 263 14.37 0.66 -36.58
C ASN A 263 13.33 0.40 -37.68
N GLY A 264 13.54 0.93 -38.89
CA GLY A 264 12.75 0.57 -40.06
C GLY A 264 11.27 1.01 -40.00
N THR A 265 11.00 2.16 -39.39
CA THR A 265 9.72 2.88 -39.50
C THR A 265 9.97 4.31 -39.94
#